data_AF-A0A1I7K7A7-F1
#
_entry.id   AF-A0A1I7K7A7-F1
#
_cell.length_a   1.000
_cell.length_b   1.000
_cell.length_c   1.000
_cell.angle_alpha   90.00
_cell.angle_beta   90.00
_cell.angle_gamma   90.00
#
_symmetry.space_group_name_H-M   'P 1'
#
loop_
_entity.id
_entity.type
_entity.pdbx_description
1 polymer ?
#
loop_
_entity_poly.entity_id
_entity_poly.type
_entity_poly.pdbx_seq_one_letter_code
_entity_poly.pdbx_strand_id
1 'polypeptide(L)'
;MSAAPAFQAAPSPPPPCCVHDHSAGVRAHVTQHAIRRYGDRILGMEELLDGLDDTDAVDVMVATGVPIGEVRAWLAFYGGVGVRHGAQGVCRDGVGLVLKGGKVVTVISKIGERRR
;
A
#
# COMPACT_ATOMS: atom_id res chain seq x y z
N MET A 1 1.31 -19.34 -32.34
CA MET A 1 0.82 -19.41 -30.95
C MET A 1 0.49 -18.00 -30.52
N SER A 2 -0.78 -17.60 -30.53
CA SER A 2 -1.20 -16.26 -30.04
C SER A 2 -1.28 -16.28 -28.53
N ALA A 3 -0.54 -15.38 -27.86
CA ALA A 3 -0.69 -15.13 -26.44
C ALA A 3 -2.08 -14.50 -26.18
N ALA A 4 -2.80 -15.03 -25.20
CA ALA A 4 -4.04 -14.42 -24.72
C ALA A 4 -3.74 -13.01 -24.18
N PRO A 5 -4.60 -12.01 -24.43
CA PRO A 5 -4.42 -10.70 -23.84
C PRO A 5 -4.51 -10.84 -22.32
N ALA A 6 -3.44 -10.44 -21.63
CA ALA A 6 -3.47 -10.33 -20.18
C ALA A 6 -4.61 -9.38 -19.82
N PHE A 7 -5.59 -9.87 -19.06
CA PHE A 7 -6.60 -9.02 -18.44
C PHE A 7 -5.86 -8.04 -17.51
N GLN A 8 -5.51 -6.86 -18.04
CA GLN A 8 -5.04 -5.77 -17.22
C GLN A 8 -6.25 -5.29 -16.43
N ALA A 9 -6.31 -5.67 -15.15
CA ALA A 9 -7.30 -5.13 -14.23
C ALA A 9 -7.25 -3.60 -14.31
N ALA A 10 -8.43 -2.97 -14.41
CA ALA A 10 -8.52 -1.52 -14.40
C ALA A 10 -7.79 -0.96 -13.17
N PRO A 11 -7.05 0.16 -13.30
CA PRO A 11 -6.34 0.75 -12.17
C PRO A 11 -7.34 1.06 -11.04
N SER A 12 -6.91 0.85 -9.80
CA SER A 12 -7.74 1.07 -8.62
C SER A 12 -8.42 2.45 -8.69
N PRO A 13 -9.74 2.56 -8.47
CA PRO A 13 -10.39 3.86 -8.48
C PRO A 13 -9.83 4.76 -7.36
N PRO A 14 -9.92 6.09 -7.51
CA PRO A 14 -9.57 7.00 -6.43
C PRO A 14 -10.37 6.67 -5.16
N PRO A 15 -9.76 6.75 -3.97
CA PRO A 15 -10.48 6.60 -2.71
C PRO A 15 -11.65 7.60 -2.62
N PRO A 16 -12.78 7.27 -1.94
CA PRO A 16 -13.95 8.15 -1.88
C PRO A 16 -13.67 9.55 -1.32
N CYS A 17 -12.65 9.69 -0.47
CA CYS A 17 -12.21 10.97 0.09
C CYS A 17 -11.34 11.81 -0.86
N CYS A 18 -10.99 11.29 -2.04
CA CYS A 18 -10.12 11.95 -3.00
C CYS A 18 -10.91 12.92 -3.88
N VAL A 19 -10.70 14.22 -3.67
CA VAL A 19 -11.32 15.29 -4.49
C VAL A 19 -10.62 15.43 -5.84
N HIS A 20 -9.31 15.19 -5.90
CA HIS A 20 -8.50 15.32 -7.12
C HIS A 20 -7.48 14.18 -7.24
N ASP A 21 -7.52 13.46 -8.38
CA ASP A 21 -6.52 12.43 -8.68
C ASP A 21 -5.22 13.04 -9.23
N HIS A 22 -4.28 13.34 -8.32
CA HIS A 22 -2.95 13.83 -8.67
C HIS A 22 -2.03 12.78 -9.31
N SER A 23 -2.39 11.50 -9.28
CA SER A 23 -1.62 10.46 -9.97
C SER A 23 -1.98 10.34 -11.46
N ALA A 24 -3.07 10.99 -11.90
CA ALA A 24 -3.64 10.90 -13.25
C ALA A 24 -3.72 9.45 -13.77
N GLY A 25 -4.27 8.56 -12.95
CA GLY A 25 -4.43 7.14 -13.31
C GLY A 25 -3.18 6.27 -13.10
N VAL A 26 -2.02 6.82 -12.73
CA VAL A 26 -0.85 6.01 -12.37
C VAL A 26 -1.11 5.30 -11.04
N ARG A 27 -0.80 4.00 -10.97
CA ARG A 27 -0.90 3.21 -9.74
C ARG A 27 0.43 2.53 -9.46
N ALA A 28 0.87 2.62 -8.22
CA ALA A 28 2.04 1.88 -7.78
C ALA A 28 1.67 0.41 -7.54
N HIS A 29 2.60 -0.49 -7.83
CA HIS A 29 2.46 -1.87 -7.40
C HIS A 29 2.75 -1.97 -5.90
N VAL A 30 1.90 -2.68 -5.14
CA VAL A 30 2.02 -2.78 -3.68
C VAL A 30 2.50 -4.17 -3.31
N THR A 31 3.65 -4.25 -2.64
CA THR A 31 4.21 -5.51 -2.16
C THR A 31 3.41 -6.05 -0.97
N GLN A 32 3.48 -7.37 -0.72
CA GLN A 32 2.95 -7.94 0.54
C GLN A 32 3.65 -7.34 1.76
N HIS A 33 4.97 -7.12 1.68
CA HIS A 33 5.73 -6.41 2.72
C HIS A 33 5.09 -5.06 3.12
N ALA A 34 4.67 -4.26 2.15
CA ALA A 34 4.04 -2.97 2.42
C ALA A 34 2.69 -3.14 3.13
N ILE A 35 1.92 -4.18 2.80
CA ILE A 35 0.63 -4.48 3.45
C ILE A 35 0.85 -4.95 4.88
N ARG A 36 1.78 -5.89 5.11
CA ARG A 36 2.18 -6.30 6.45
C ARG A 36 2.59 -5.10 7.30
N ARG A 37 3.46 -4.24 6.76
CA ARG A 37 3.91 -3.02 7.48
C ARG A 37 2.79 -2.04 7.76
N TYR A 38 1.76 -1.99 6.92
CA TYR A 38 0.54 -1.25 7.22
C TYR A 38 -0.20 -1.85 8.43
N GLY A 39 -0.34 -3.17 8.48
CA GLY A 39 -0.87 -3.90 9.65
C GLY A 39 -0.09 -3.58 10.93
N ASP A 40 1.24 -3.78 10.91
CA ASP A 40 2.12 -3.49 12.05
C ASP A 40 1.96 -2.05 12.52
N ARG A 41 2.24 -1.09 11.63
CA ARG A 41 2.52 0.31 12.00
C ARG A 41 1.26 1.16 12.06
N ILE A 42 0.23 0.86 11.28
CA ILE A 42 -0.98 1.69 11.20
C ILE A 42 -2.09 1.06 12.03
N LEU A 43 -2.33 -0.23 11.83
CA LEU A 43 -3.40 -0.96 12.53
C LEU A 43 -2.97 -1.43 13.92
N GLY A 44 -1.68 -1.41 14.25
CA GLY A 44 -1.17 -1.79 15.57
C GLY A 44 -1.17 -3.31 15.80
N MET A 45 -0.98 -4.08 14.74
CA MET A 45 -0.99 -5.56 14.78
C MET A 45 0.41 -6.16 15.00
N GLU A 46 1.39 -5.36 15.44
CA GLU A 46 2.80 -5.79 15.54
C GLU A 46 2.99 -7.09 16.34
N GLU A 47 2.36 -7.21 17.51
CA GLU A 47 2.45 -8.43 18.34
C GLU A 47 1.82 -9.65 17.66
N LEU A 48 0.74 -9.45 16.90
CA LEU A 48 0.02 -10.53 16.21
C LEU A 48 0.77 -11.02 14.96
N LEU A 49 1.54 -10.14 14.31
CA LEU A 49 2.25 -10.43 13.07
C LEU A 49 3.75 -10.72 13.29
N ASP A 50 4.20 -10.74 14.54
CA ASP A 50 5.59 -11.02 14.89
C ASP A 50 5.97 -12.46 14.50
N GLY A 51 7.19 -12.61 13.99
CA GLY A 51 7.71 -13.90 13.52
C GLY A 51 7.10 -14.46 12.22
N LEU A 52 5.98 -13.91 11.72
CA LEU A 52 5.37 -14.35 10.47
C LEU A 52 6.14 -13.82 9.25
N ASP A 53 6.08 -14.57 8.15
CA ASP A 53 6.49 -14.04 6.85
C ASP A 53 5.40 -13.13 6.23
N ASP A 54 5.70 -12.50 5.10
CA ASP A 54 4.78 -11.53 4.50
C ASP A 54 3.49 -12.18 3.95
N THR A 55 3.51 -13.46 3.58
CA THR A 55 2.31 -14.16 3.10
C THR A 55 1.43 -14.55 4.28
N ASP A 56 2.00 -15.22 5.27
CA ASP A 56 1.30 -15.64 6.47
C ASP A 56 0.70 -14.46 7.24
N ALA A 57 1.45 -13.35 7.34
CA ALA A 57 0.96 -12.13 7.97
C ALA A 57 -0.26 -11.56 7.25
N VAL A 58 -0.27 -11.54 5.92
CA VAL A 58 -1.42 -11.07 5.14
C VAL A 58 -2.63 -11.99 5.32
N ASP A 59 -2.42 -13.31 5.37
CA ASP A 59 -3.49 -14.28 5.61
C ASP A 59 -4.10 -14.11 7.00
N VAL A 60 -3.28 -13.88 8.04
CA VAL A 60 -3.76 -13.55 9.39
C VAL A 60 -4.53 -12.22 9.41
N MET A 61 -4.07 -11.20 8.69
CA MET A 61 -4.80 -9.94 8.55
C MET A 61 -6.17 -10.13 7.88
N VAL A 62 -6.26 -10.98 6.85
CA VAL A 62 -7.56 -11.34 6.24
C VAL A 62 -8.45 -12.05 7.25
N ALA A 63 -7.92 -13.04 7.98
CA ALA A 63 -8.66 -13.81 8.96
C ALA A 63 -9.21 -12.94 10.12
N THR A 64 -8.52 -11.84 10.44
CA THR A 64 -8.94 -10.87 11.46
C THR A 64 -9.88 -9.78 10.93
N GLY A 65 -10.28 -9.86 9.66
CA GLY A 65 -11.27 -8.97 9.05
C GLY A 65 -10.68 -7.67 8.47
N VAL A 66 -9.36 -7.57 8.30
CA VAL A 66 -8.76 -6.41 7.63
C VAL A 66 -9.13 -6.42 6.15
N PRO A 67 -9.65 -5.29 5.60
CA PRO A 67 -10.03 -5.22 4.20
C PRO A 67 -8.79 -5.04 3.30
N ILE A 68 -8.02 -6.12 3.08
CA ILE A 68 -6.75 -6.09 2.33
C ILE A 68 -6.89 -5.49 0.94
N GLY A 69 -8.02 -5.72 0.26
CA GLY A 69 -8.31 -5.13 -1.05
C GLY A 69 -8.32 -3.60 -1.01
N GLU A 70 -8.97 -3.02 0.02
CA GLU A 70 -9.06 -1.57 0.20
C GLU A 70 -7.71 -0.97 0.62
N VAL A 71 -7.00 -1.62 1.56
CA VAL A 71 -5.65 -1.21 1.96
C VAL A 71 -4.72 -1.19 0.75
N ARG A 72 -4.73 -2.25 -0.06
CA ARG A 72 -3.92 -2.33 -1.28
C ARG A 72 -4.31 -1.24 -2.28
N ALA A 73 -5.60 -1.01 -2.50
CA ALA A 73 -6.07 0.02 -3.42
C ALA A 73 -5.61 1.42 -2.98
N TRP A 74 -5.72 1.72 -1.67
CA TRP A 74 -5.29 2.98 -1.08
C TRP A 74 -3.78 3.20 -1.24
N LEU A 75 -2.97 2.19 -0.91
CA LEU A 75 -1.51 2.24 -1.06
C LEU A 75 -1.10 2.40 -2.53
N ALA A 76 -1.76 1.69 -3.45
CA ALA A 76 -1.50 1.77 -4.88
C ALA A 76 -1.82 3.16 -5.45
N PHE A 77 -2.92 3.77 -4.98
CA PHE A 77 -3.36 5.09 -5.38
C PHE A 77 -2.34 6.17 -4.98
N TYR A 78 -2.06 6.29 -3.68
CA TYR A 78 -1.14 7.33 -3.19
C TYR A 78 0.31 7.07 -3.56
N GLY A 79 0.73 5.80 -3.61
CA GLY A 79 2.02 5.44 -4.17
C GLY A 79 2.15 5.85 -5.65
N GLY A 80 1.06 5.74 -6.42
CA GLY A 80 1.00 6.15 -7.82
C GLY A 80 1.29 7.65 -8.04
N VAL A 81 0.91 8.51 -7.09
CA VAL A 81 1.28 9.93 -7.09
C VAL A 81 2.80 10.08 -7.06
N GLY A 82 3.47 9.38 -6.14
CA GLY A 82 4.93 9.44 -6.05
C GLY A 82 5.61 8.86 -7.29
N VAL A 83 5.09 7.77 -7.85
CA VAL A 83 5.62 7.19 -9.10
C VAL A 83 5.52 8.18 -10.26
N ARG A 84 4.36 8.82 -10.45
CA ARG A 84 4.17 9.84 -11.49
C ARG A 84 5.18 10.98 -11.40
N HIS A 85 5.46 11.43 -10.18
CA HIS A 85 6.35 12.57 -9.93
C HIS A 85 7.81 12.18 -9.69
N GLY A 86 8.18 10.90 -9.84
CA GLY A 86 9.54 10.42 -9.60
C GLY A 86 9.99 10.53 -8.13
N ALA A 87 9.05 10.58 -7.19
CA ALA A 87 9.34 10.68 -5.77
C ALA A 87 9.77 9.33 -5.18
N GLN A 88 10.66 9.38 -4.18
CA GLN A 88 11.09 8.21 -3.42
C GLN A 88 10.16 7.88 -2.25
N GLY A 89 9.23 8.79 -1.90
CA GLY A 89 8.24 8.55 -0.88
C GLY A 89 7.08 9.53 -0.95
N VAL A 90 5.98 9.15 -0.30
CA VAL A 90 4.74 9.93 -0.20
C VAL A 90 4.27 9.90 1.24
N CYS A 91 3.77 11.00 1.77
CA CYS A 91 3.12 11.02 3.09
C CYS A 91 1.64 11.42 2.90
N ARG A 92 0.73 10.60 3.42
CA ARG A 92 -0.70 10.88 3.37
C ARG A 92 -1.38 10.39 4.64
N ASP A 93 -2.19 11.25 5.26
CA ASP A 93 -2.98 10.93 6.46
C ASP A 93 -2.11 10.28 7.58
N GLY A 94 -0.86 10.71 7.68
CA GLY A 94 0.11 10.20 8.63
C GLY A 94 0.88 8.94 8.24
N VAL A 95 0.48 8.32 7.13
CA VAL A 95 1.09 7.12 6.57
C VAL A 95 2.20 7.53 5.60
N GLY A 96 3.45 7.23 5.95
CA GLY A 96 4.60 7.36 5.06
C GLY A 96 4.76 6.13 4.18
N LEU A 97 4.78 6.33 2.86
CA LEU A 97 5.00 5.31 1.84
C LEU A 97 6.41 5.46 1.27
N VAL A 98 7.14 4.36 1.16
CA VAL A 98 8.45 4.34 0.49
C VAL A 98 8.33 3.65 -0.86
N LEU A 99 8.89 4.28 -1.89
CA LEU A 99 8.80 3.85 -3.27
C LEU A 99 10.15 3.38 -3.80
N LYS A 100 10.16 2.27 -4.53
CA LYS A 100 11.33 1.79 -5.27
C LYS A 100 10.88 1.15 -6.59
N GLY A 101 11.36 1.68 -7.71
CA GLY A 101 11.07 1.12 -9.05
C GLY A 101 9.58 1.03 -9.37
N GLY A 102 8.78 2.05 -9.04
CA GLY A 102 7.35 2.05 -9.29
C GLY A 102 6.50 1.26 -8.28
N LYS A 103 7.12 0.74 -7.21
CA LYS A 103 6.46 -0.10 -6.20
C LYS A 103 6.43 0.58 -4.84
N VAL A 104 5.31 0.47 -4.12
CA VAL A 104 5.27 0.69 -2.67
C VAL A 104 5.93 -0.50 -2.02
N VAL A 105 7.12 -0.28 -1.47
CA VAL A 105 7.93 -1.35 -0.88
C VAL A 105 7.76 -1.46 0.63
N THR A 106 7.44 -0.35 1.33
CA THR A 106 7.21 -0.37 2.77
C THR A 106 6.37 0.83 3.25
N VAL A 107 5.89 0.75 4.49
CA VAL A 107 5.12 1.77 5.20
C VAL A 107 5.86 2.12 6.51
N ILE A 108 6.15 3.40 6.73
CA ILE A 108 7.12 3.85 7.74
C ILE A 108 6.58 4.66 8.92
N SER A 109 5.29 5.02 8.98
CA SER A 109 4.83 5.85 10.11
C SER A 109 3.36 5.75 10.46
N LYS A 110 3.09 5.72 11.78
CA LYS A 110 1.91 6.27 12.45
C LYS A 110 2.28 7.69 12.91
N ILE A 111 1.40 8.68 12.78
CA ILE A 111 1.64 10.01 13.39
C ILE A 111 1.81 9.81 14.91
N GLY A 112 3.02 10.06 15.42
CA GLY A 112 3.32 10.03 16.86
C GLY A 112 4.72 9.52 17.24
N GLU A 113 5.32 8.60 16.47
CA GLU A 113 6.54 7.90 16.91
C GLU A 113 7.87 8.56 16.48
N ARG A 114 7.85 9.60 15.65
CA ARG A 114 9.07 10.32 15.22
C ARG A 114 9.65 11.29 16.27
N ARG A 115 9.18 11.26 17.52
CA ARG A 115 9.76 12.04 18.62
C ARG A 115 9.80 11.24 19.92
N ARG A 116 10.76 10.35 20.06
CA ARG A 116 11.50 10.13 21.31
C ARG A 116 12.94 9.78 20.98
#